data_AF-A0A4Q3TX25-F1
#
_entry.id   AF-A0A4Q3TX25-F1
#
_cell.length_a   1.000
_cell.length_b   1.000
_cell.length_c   1.000
_cell.angle_alpha   90.00
_cell.angle_beta   90.00
_cell.angle_gamma   90.00
#
_symmetry.space_group_name_H-M   'P 1'
#
loop_
_entity.id
_entity.type
_entity.pdbx_description
1 polymer ?
#
loop_
_entity_poly.entity_id
_entity_poly.type
_entity_poly.pdbx_seq_one_letter_code
_entity_poly.pdbx_strand_id
1 'polypeptide(L)'
;MSDLQEVLSDARRWLAAQPTPKEASASWYGFNNLLTFIASLEEDPSALGLERACHALGWHISDQYGAYEELPAIADFNERVRRIAKAMRRGG
;
A
#
# COMPACT_ATOMS: atom_id res chain seq x y z
N MET A 1 -17.25 -9.15 4.64
CA MET A 1 -15.83 -8.81 4.87
C MET A 1 -15.78 -7.34 5.21
N SER A 2 -14.98 -6.94 6.19
CA SER A 2 -14.73 -5.51 6.43
C SER A 2 -13.84 -4.94 5.32
N ASP A 3 -14.03 -3.66 4.97
CA ASP A 3 -13.21 -2.98 3.95
C ASP A 3 -11.71 -3.11 4.20
N LEU A 4 -11.31 -3.16 5.48
CA LEU A 4 -9.93 -3.38 5.92
C LEU A 4 -9.39 -4.78 5.54
N GLN A 5 -10.21 -5.83 5.70
CA GLN A 5 -9.82 -7.19 5.30
C GLN A 5 -9.62 -7.30 3.79
N GLU A 6 -10.41 -6.56 3.01
CA GLU A 6 -10.24 -6.51 1.55
C GLU A 6 -8.91 -5.85 1.18
N VAL A 7 -8.57 -4.71 1.80
CA VAL A 7 -7.28 -4.02 1.60
C VAL A 7 -6.09 -4.94 1.93
N LEU A 8 -6.13 -5.60 3.09
CA LEU A 8 -5.07 -6.51 3.51
C LEU A 8 -4.95 -7.73 2.59
N SER A 9 -6.09 -8.30 2.16
CA SER A 9 -6.10 -9.43 1.25
C SER A 9 -5.48 -9.08 -0.09
N ASP A 10 -5.81 -7.89 -0.63
CA ASP A 10 -5.29 -7.44 -1.91
C ASP A 10 -3.81 -7.07 -1.85
N ALA A 11 -3.36 -6.40 -0.79
CA ALA A 11 -1.95 -6.10 -0.59
C ALA A 11 -1.11 -7.39 -0.52
N ARG A 12 -1.58 -8.39 0.24
CA ARG A 12 -0.94 -9.69 0.35
C ARG A 12 -0.95 -10.47 -0.97
N ARG A 13 -2.06 -10.43 -1.70
CA ARG A 13 -2.18 -11.09 -3.02
C ARG A 13 -1.23 -10.47 -4.03
N TRP A 14 -1.10 -9.13 -4.02
CA TRP A 14 -0.14 -8.46 -4.89
C TRP A 14 1.29 -8.87 -4.57
N LEU A 15 1.69 -8.87 -3.29
CA LEU A 15 3.03 -9.32 -2.86
C LEU A 15 3.32 -10.75 -3.31
N ALA A 16 2.35 -11.66 -3.13
CA ALA A 16 2.51 -13.06 -3.50
C ALA A 16 2.64 -13.29 -5.02
N ALA A 17 2.16 -12.35 -5.83
CA ALA A 17 2.21 -12.42 -7.29
C ALA A 17 3.47 -11.77 -7.88
N GLN A 18 4.25 -11.02 -7.10
CA GLN A 18 5.48 -10.40 -7.59
C GLN A 18 6.64 -11.41 -7.67
N PRO A 19 7.48 -11.35 -8.72
CA PRO A 19 8.74 -12.08 -8.73
C PRO A 19 9.66 -11.53 -7.62
N THR A 20 10.62 -12.34 -7.15
CA THR A 20 11.63 -11.88 -6.20
C THR A 20 12.35 -10.66 -6.77
N PRO A 21 12.24 -9.47 -6.14
CA PRO A 21 12.79 -8.26 -6.71
C PRO A 21 14.31 -8.24 -6.52
N LYS A 22 15.02 -7.70 -7.53
CA LYS A 22 16.46 -7.48 -7.44
C LYS A 22 16.75 -6.45 -6.35
N GLU A 23 17.64 -6.75 -5.41
CA GLU A 23 18.02 -5.80 -4.36
C GLU A 23 18.41 -4.43 -4.91
N ALA A 24 18.05 -3.39 -4.15
CA ALA A 24 18.25 -1.98 -4.51
C ALA A 24 17.61 -1.52 -5.84
N SER A 25 16.73 -2.32 -6.45
CA SER A 25 15.89 -1.87 -7.58
C SER A 25 14.60 -1.19 -7.10
N ALA A 26 13.95 -0.42 -7.97
CA ALA A 26 12.65 0.18 -7.69
C ALA A 26 11.63 -0.86 -7.21
N SER A 27 11.57 -2.03 -7.86
CA SER A 27 10.70 -3.14 -7.45
C SER A 27 10.97 -3.66 -6.04
N TRP A 28 12.24 -3.68 -5.59
CA TRP A 28 12.60 -4.10 -4.24
C TRP A 28 12.13 -3.10 -3.19
N TYR A 29 12.30 -1.80 -3.49
CA TYR A 29 11.76 -0.76 -2.63
C TYR A 29 10.24 -0.78 -2.58
N GLY A 30 9.56 -0.90 -3.73
CA GLY A 30 8.10 -1.02 -3.80
C GLY A 30 7.56 -2.20 -2.99
N PHE A 31 8.22 -3.36 -3.10
CA PHE A 31 7.90 -4.55 -2.32
C PHE A 31 8.03 -4.29 -0.81
N ASN A 32 9.15 -3.72 -0.37
CA ASN A 32 9.37 -3.40 1.05
C ASN A 32 8.40 -2.34 1.59
N ASN A 33 8.10 -1.31 0.80
CA ASN A 33 7.11 -0.28 1.18
C ASN A 33 5.72 -0.89 1.41
N LEU A 34 5.34 -1.87 0.58
CA LEU A 34 4.06 -2.56 0.73
C LEU A 34 4.05 -3.53 1.93
N LEU A 35 5.18 -4.19 2.25
CA LEU A 35 5.33 -4.94 3.49
C LEU A 35 5.18 -4.04 4.72
N THR A 36 5.82 -2.87 4.72
CA THR A 36 5.67 -1.87 5.80
C THR A 36 4.23 -1.39 5.91
N PHE A 37 3.56 -1.14 4.79
CA PHE A 37 2.14 -0.78 4.77
C PHE A 37 1.26 -1.82 5.48
N ILE A 38 1.44 -3.11 5.17
CA ILE A 38 0.68 -4.21 5.80
C ILE A 38 0.96 -4.25 7.30
N ALA A 39 2.24 -4.21 7.70
CA ALA A 39 2.61 -4.24 9.11
C ALA A 39 1.99 -3.08 9.90
N SER A 40 2.03 -1.85 9.36
CA SER A 40 1.40 -0.69 9.99
C SER A 40 -0.12 -0.84 10.15
N LEU A 41 -0.80 -1.47 9.18
CA LEU A 41 -2.24 -1.73 9.26
C LEU A 41 -2.59 -2.82 10.28
N GLU A 42 -1.72 -3.79 10.46
CA GLU A 42 -1.89 -4.87 11.44
C GLU A 42 -1.71 -4.35 12.86
N GLU A 43 -0.81 -3.38 13.05
CA GLU A 43 -0.62 -2.68 14.33
C GLU A 43 -1.76 -1.72 14.66
N ASP A 44 -2.29 -0.99 13.66
CA ASP A 44 -3.40 -0.04 13.82
C ASP A 44 -4.50 -0.27 12.77
N PRO A 45 -5.42 -1.24 13.00
CA PRO A 45 -6.50 -1.60 12.09
C PRO A 45 -7.69 -0.62 12.15
N SER A 46 -7.41 0.68 12.28
CA SER A 46 -8.41 1.75 12.29
C SER A 46 -8.43 2.53 10.97
N ALA A 47 -9.48 3.33 10.74
CA ALA A 47 -9.51 4.22 9.59
C ALA A 47 -8.35 5.25 9.61
N LEU A 48 -7.92 5.68 10.80
CA LEU A 48 -6.79 6.60 10.96
C LEU A 48 -5.45 5.90 10.67
N GLY A 49 -5.29 4.65 11.13
CA GLY A 49 -4.14 3.81 10.79
C GLY A 49 -4.02 3.59 9.28
N LEU A 50 -5.15 3.32 8.63
CA LEU A 50 -5.24 3.20 7.17
C LEU A 50 -4.83 4.49 6.43
N GLU A 51 -5.29 5.66 6.88
CA GLU A 51 -4.87 6.95 6.32
C GLU A 51 -3.35 7.18 6.48
N ARG A 52 -2.80 6.88 7.65
CA ARG A 52 -1.36 7.03 7.94
C ARG A 52 -0.52 6.10 7.06
N ALA A 53 -0.90 4.83 6.96
CA ALA A 53 -0.21 3.84 6.14
C ALA A 53 -0.26 4.24 4.65
N CYS A 54 -1.41 4.71 4.16
CA CYS A 54 -1.55 5.27 2.81
C CYS A 54 -0.66 6.49 2.55
N HIS A 55 -0.59 7.40 3.53
CA HIS A 55 0.24 8.59 3.42
C HIS A 55 1.72 8.21 3.32
N ALA A 56 2.20 7.30 4.19
CA ALA A 56 3.56 6.80 4.17
C ALA A 56 3.89 6.10 2.84
N LEU A 57 3.02 5.20 2.37
CA LEU A 57 3.18 4.51 1.08
C LEU A 57 3.26 5.51 -0.07
N GLY A 58 2.38 6.53 -0.09
CA GLY A 58 2.42 7.59 -1.09
C GLY A 58 3.70 8.43 -1.07
N TRP A 59 4.19 8.76 0.13
CA TRP A 59 5.46 9.48 0.30
C TRP A 59 6.63 8.68 -0.26
N HIS A 60 6.73 7.40 0.08
CA HIS A 60 7.80 6.53 -0.42
C HIS A 60 7.78 6.37 -1.94
N ILE A 61 6.60 6.34 -2.56
CA ILE A 61 6.46 6.32 -4.03
C ILE A 61 6.91 7.65 -4.64
N SER A 62 6.54 8.79 -4.03
CA SER A 62 6.90 10.11 -4.56
C SER A 62 8.38 10.46 -4.40
N ASP A 63 9.05 9.96 -3.36
CA ASP A 63 10.48 10.21 -3.14
C ASP A 63 11.35 9.43 -4.11
N GLN A 64 10.82 8.31 -4.64
CA GLN A 64 11.51 7.42 -5.57
C GLN A 64 11.27 7.81 -7.02
N TYR A 65 11.41 9.09 -7.40
CA TYR A 65 11.03 9.72 -8.69
C TYR A 65 11.42 8.99 -10.03
N GLY A 66 12.12 7.86 -10.01
CA GLY A 66 12.30 6.95 -11.16
C GLY A 66 11.42 5.67 -11.15
N ALA A 67 10.74 5.36 -10.04
CA ALA A 67 9.91 4.17 -9.86
C ALA A 67 8.48 4.33 -10.40
N TYR A 68 8.04 5.56 -10.69
CA TYR A 68 6.71 5.85 -11.21
C TYR A 68 6.47 5.22 -12.59
N GLU A 69 7.51 5.16 -13.43
CA GLU A 69 7.46 4.49 -14.73
C GLU A 69 7.55 2.96 -14.61
N GLU A 70 8.21 2.43 -13.57
CA GLU A 70 8.41 1.00 -13.37
C GLU A 70 7.30 0.32 -12.55
N LEU A 71 6.49 1.06 -11.78
CA LEU A 71 5.51 0.49 -10.83
C LEU A 71 4.12 1.16 -10.88
N PRO A 72 3.46 1.28 -12.05
CA PRO A 72 2.11 1.82 -12.16
C PRO A 72 1.09 1.08 -11.26
N ALA A 73 1.31 -0.21 -11.01
CA ALA A 73 0.46 -1.02 -10.15
C ALA A 73 0.43 -0.57 -8.67
N ILE A 74 1.50 0.04 -8.15
CA ILE A 74 1.54 0.53 -6.77
C ILE A 74 0.81 1.88 -6.65
N ALA A 75 0.90 2.73 -7.68
CA ALA A 75 0.14 3.99 -7.72
C ALA A 75 -1.37 3.73 -7.74
N ASP A 76 -1.84 2.83 -8.62
CA ASP A 76 -3.25 2.42 -8.70
C ASP A 76 -3.75 1.81 -7.39
N PHE A 77 -2.92 0.97 -6.74
CA PHE A 77 -3.21 0.42 -5.43
C PHE A 77 -3.37 1.54 -4.38
N ASN A 78 -2.43 2.49 -4.32
CA ASN A 78 -2.49 3.57 -3.35
C ASN A 78 -3.73 4.46 -3.52
N GLU A 79 -4.14 4.76 -4.75
CA GLU A 79 -5.38 5.49 -5.02
C GLU A 79 -6.64 4.73 -4.58
N ARG A 80 -6.66 3.41 -4.79
CA ARG A 80 -7.76 2.56 -4.31
C ARG A 80 -7.83 2.56 -2.79
N VAL A 81 -6.72 2.38 -2.09
CA VAL A 81 -6.69 2.36 -0.63
C VAL A 81 -7.11 3.72 -0.05
N ARG A 82 -6.70 4.84 -0.64
CA ARG A 82 -7.18 6.19 -0.25
C ARG A 82 -8.70 6.33 -0.36
N ARG A 83 -9.32 5.77 -1.41
CA ARG A 83 -10.79 5.78 -1.57
C ARG A 83 -11.48 4.99 -0.46
N ILE A 84 -10.92 3.83 -0.10
CA ILE A 84 -11.45 2.97 0.97
C ILE A 84 -11.34 3.68 2.33
N ALA A 85 -10.20 4.28 2.65
CA ALA A 85 -10.01 5.04 3.90
C ALA A 85 -11.06 6.15 4.05
N LYS A 86 -11.32 6.90 2.96
CA LYS A 86 -12.34 7.95 2.93
C LYS A 86 -13.76 7.41 3.09
N ALA A 87 -14.06 6.22 2.60
CA ALA A 87 -15.36 5.57 2.75
C ALA A 87 -15.59 5.11 4.19
N MET A 88 -14.60 4.44 4.80
CA MET A 88 -14.66 4.01 6.21
C MET A 88 -14.94 5.18 7.16
N ARG A 89 -14.35 6.36 6.90
CA ARG A 89 -14.55 7.56 7.71
C ARG A 89 -15.93 8.20 7.59
N ARG A 90 -16.70 7.86 6.56
CA ARG A 90 -18.06 8.39 6.31
C ARG A 90 -19.16 7.44 6.80
N GLY A 91 -18.83 6.16 7.01
CA GLY A 91 -19.75 5.15 7.51
C GLY A 91 -19.58 4.81 8.99
N GLY A 92 -18.61 5.42 9.68
CA GLY A 92 -18.36 5.30 11.12
C GLY A 92 -18.96 6.44 11.92
#